data_AF-A0A524G5L5-F1
#
_entry.id   AF-A0A524G5L5-F1
#
_cell.length_a   1.000
_cell.length_b   1.000
_cell.length_c   1.000
_cell.angle_alpha   90.00
_cell.angle_beta   90.00
_cell.angle_gamma   90.00
#
_symmetry.space_group_name_H-M   'P 1'
#
loop_
_entity.id
_entity.type
_entity.pdbx_description
1 polymer ?
#
loop_
_entity_poly.entity_id
_entity_poly.type
_entity_poly.pdbx_seq_one_letter_code
_entity_poly.pdbx_strand_id
1 'polypeptide(L)'
;MLPETDIQKLAVESRQKLIQEFAETYANLRERVKRVPDSDARKVSEELSCPLEVAMIAYLINMDGIMTLRTAVGLFATELVRRASVGEDVPNLPGNVMEFALVEGRWISHIHGRFVRQLEIKVRSLSNLEDVVDDETLEVEKALTIIAERVKLAETVISPIVEEWRKEHVKSTSADAITAFGLAITKWNRSTLNGKFKQIQKRNQAHFRLLRHALTQASDSFTIDASIDRLDTLIAELEQPLDSLTPRAISHLLLHLVPRPQTGRGDRSPYIEIGVGSTRGNKAEPDMTSPFDFLERDIKLGNRRKGDDRREFLLERIARVFRVLKYQGNDIPECVSNCYSEIITRFNLQDVSFEDIIAVAREKINEAYITDRDNLAINLIHDFVNVYVYSEVSN
;
A
#
# COMPACT_ATOMS: atom_id res chain seq x y z
N MET A 1 25.63 -17.22 -2.46
CA MET A 1 24.24 -17.46 -2.03
C MET A 1 24.24 -17.66 -0.51
N LEU A 2 23.23 -17.21 0.23
CA LEU A 2 23.12 -17.52 1.66
C LEU A 2 22.95 -19.03 1.84
N PRO A 3 23.73 -19.69 2.72
CA PRO A 3 23.51 -21.09 3.10
C PRO A 3 22.08 -21.31 3.57
N GLU A 4 21.50 -22.47 3.27
CA GLU A 4 20.13 -22.81 3.69
C GLU A 4 19.93 -22.71 5.21
N THR A 5 20.97 -23.02 5.98
CA THR A 5 21.00 -22.85 7.44
C THR A 5 20.84 -21.39 7.88
N ASP A 6 21.38 -20.44 7.11
CA ASP A 6 21.29 -19.01 7.43
C ASP A 6 19.94 -18.44 7.03
N ILE A 7 19.35 -18.93 5.93
CA ILE A 7 17.96 -18.63 5.54
C ILE A 7 17.01 -19.10 6.64
N GLN A 8 17.21 -20.32 7.16
CA GLN A 8 16.41 -20.87 8.25
C GLN A 8 16.54 -20.05 9.53
N LYS A 9 17.75 -19.65 9.93
CA LYS A 9 17.96 -18.78 11.10
C LYS A 9 17.25 -17.44 10.97
N LEU A 10 17.42 -16.76 9.83
CA LEU A 10 16.75 -15.49 9.55
C LEU A 10 15.22 -15.64 9.52
N ALA A 11 14.72 -16.75 8.98
CA ALA A 11 13.29 -17.05 9.00
C ALA A 11 12.76 -17.28 10.42
N VAL A 12 13.54 -17.93 11.29
CA VAL A 12 13.20 -18.12 12.71
C VAL A 12 13.18 -16.79 13.46
N GLU A 13 14.19 -15.94 13.28
CA GLU A 13 14.22 -14.60 13.89
C GLU A 13 13.05 -13.74 13.41
N SER A 14 12.77 -13.76 12.11
CA SER A 14 11.63 -13.08 11.50
C SER A 14 10.30 -13.58 12.08
N ARG A 15 10.16 -14.90 12.27
CA ARG A 15 8.98 -15.50 12.89
C ARG A 15 8.83 -15.08 14.36
N GLN A 16 9.90 -15.06 15.14
CA GLN A 16 9.84 -14.60 16.54
C GLN A 16 9.39 -13.15 16.64
N LYS A 17 9.94 -12.29 15.78
CA LYS A 17 9.52 -10.90 15.67
C LYS A 17 8.05 -10.77 15.28
N LEU A 18 7.59 -11.57 14.31
CA LEU A 18 6.18 -11.60 13.90
C LEU A 18 5.27 -11.97 15.08
N ILE A 19 5.60 -13.02 15.83
CA ILE A 19 4.81 -13.47 16.98
C ILE A 19 4.70 -12.36 18.02
N GLN A 20 5.82 -11.67 18.31
CA GLN A 20 5.82 -10.54 19.22
C GLN A 20 4.93 -9.39 18.71
N GLU A 21 5.08 -9.02 17.44
CA GLU A 21 4.28 -7.97 16.80
C GLU A 21 2.78 -8.32 16.83
N PHE A 22 2.43 -9.59 16.63
CA PHE A 22 1.05 -10.06 16.65
C PHE A 22 0.47 -10.07 18.06
N ALA A 23 1.26 -10.47 19.06
CA ALA A 23 0.84 -10.43 20.45
C ALA A 23 0.58 -8.98 20.91
N GLU A 24 1.48 -8.06 20.57
CA GLU A 24 1.34 -6.63 20.87
C GLU A 24 0.14 -6.02 20.15
N THR A 25 -0.04 -6.30 18.85
CA THR A 25 -1.17 -5.80 18.06
C THR A 25 -2.50 -6.37 18.58
N TYR A 26 -2.55 -7.65 18.93
CA TYR A 26 -3.74 -8.29 19.49
C TYR A 26 -4.14 -7.68 20.84
N ALA A 27 -3.19 -7.55 21.76
CA ALA A 27 -3.42 -6.98 23.07
C ALA A 27 -3.91 -5.52 22.95
N ASN A 28 -3.29 -4.75 22.06
CA ASN A 28 -3.68 -3.38 21.77
C ASN A 28 -5.11 -3.32 21.20
N LEU A 29 -5.44 -4.15 20.20
CA LEU A 29 -6.78 -4.18 19.61
C LEU A 29 -7.84 -4.55 20.65
N ARG A 30 -7.59 -5.59 21.46
CA ARG A 30 -8.50 -6.04 22.53
C ARG A 30 -8.81 -4.95 23.56
N GLU A 31 -7.81 -4.15 23.94
CA GLU A 31 -8.01 -3.03 24.87
C GLU A 31 -8.70 -1.84 24.20
N ARG A 32 -8.39 -1.55 22.94
CA ARG A 32 -9.01 -0.44 22.20
C ARG A 32 -10.48 -0.68 21.88
N VAL A 33 -10.87 -1.92 21.60
CA VAL A 33 -12.28 -2.29 21.34
C VAL A 33 -13.18 -1.90 22.49
N LYS A 34 -12.74 -2.08 23.74
CA LYS A 34 -13.49 -1.70 24.94
C LYS A 34 -13.78 -0.19 25.03
N ARG A 35 -13.06 0.63 24.26
CA ARG A 35 -13.17 2.10 24.25
C ARG A 35 -13.92 2.62 23.03
N VAL A 36 -14.35 1.74 22.12
CA VAL A 36 -15.14 2.15 20.95
C VAL A 36 -16.53 2.58 21.44
N PRO A 37 -17.01 3.79 21.07
CA PRO A 37 -18.36 4.20 21.43
C PRO A 37 -19.41 3.30 20.75
N ASP A 38 -20.29 2.69 21.56
CA ASP A 38 -21.38 1.84 21.07
C ASP A 38 -22.25 2.53 20.02
N SER A 39 -22.47 3.84 20.14
CA SER A 39 -23.26 4.61 19.19
C SER A 39 -22.68 4.60 17.78
N ASP A 40 -21.35 4.67 17.66
CA ASP A 40 -20.68 4.73 16.37
C ASP A 40 -20.58 3.33 15.77
N ALA A 41 -20.27 2.32 16.59
CA ALA A 41 -20.28 0.94 16.15
C ALA A 41 -21.68 0.46 15.69
N ARG A 42 -22.75 0.88 16.38
CA ARG A 42 -24.13 0.58 15.98
C ARG A 42 -24.49 1.19 14.63
N LYS A 43 -24.12 2.45 14.38
CA LYS A 43 -24.33 3.08 13.06
C LYS A 43 -23.68 2.27 11.94
N VAL A 44 -22.42 1.84 12.14
CA VAL A 44 -21.69 1.01 11.16
C VAL A 44 -22.37 -0.36 10.98
N SER A 45 -22.79 -0.98 12.08
CA SER A 45 -23.51 -2.27 12.09
C SER A 45 -24.82 -2.19 11.31
N GLU A 46 -25.60 -1.13 11.49
CA GLU A 46 -26.86 -0.88 10.78
C GLU A 46 -26.63 -0.57 9.30
N GLU A 47 -25.69 0.35 8.99
CA GLU A 47 -25.39 0.78 7.61
C GLU A 47 -24.87 -0.37 6.74
N LEU A 48 -24.00 -1.22 7.30
CA LEU A 48 -23.33 -2.30 6.58
C LEU A 48 -23.93 -3.68 6.87
N SER A 49 -24.99 -3.75 7.67
CA SER A 49 -25.70 -4.99 8.03
C SER A 49 -24.77 -6.09 8.54
N CYS A 50 -23.89 -5.76 9.48
CA CYS A 50 -22.94 -6.70 10.08
C CYS A 50 -23.06 -6.76 11.61
N PRO A 51 -22.59 -7.84 12.28
CA PRO A 51 -22.60 -7.92 13.74
C PRO A 51 -21.87 -6.74 14.40
N LEU A 52 -22.35 -6.33 15.58
CA LEU A 52 -21.80 -5.18 16.30
C LEU A 52 -20.30 -5.35 16.58
N GLU A 53 -19.88 -6.56 16.92
CA GLU A 53 -18.49 -6.90 17.22
C GLU A 53 -17.58 -6.69 16.02
N VAL A 54 -18.04 -7.10 14.83
CA VAL A 54 -17.33 -6.86 13.55
C VAL A 54 -17.30 -5.36 13.26
N ALA A 55 -18.40 -4.64 13.49
CA ALA A 55 -18.47 -3.20 13.30
C ALA A 55 -17.49 -2.43 14.19
N MET A 56 -17.34 -2.83 15.47
CA MET A 56 -16.38 -2.22 16.41
C MET A 56 -14.93 -2.36 15.91
N ILE A 57 -14.55 -3.54 15.44
CA ILE A 57 -13.20 -3.77 14.92
C ILE A 57 -12.99 -3.04 13.59
N ALA A 58 -13.96 -3.10 12.67
CA ALA A 58 -13.90 -2.38 11.41
C ALA A 58 -13.77 -0.86 11.62
N TYR A 59 -14.45 -0.31 12.63
CA TYR A 59 -14.32 1.08 13.03
C TYR A 59 -12.88 1.42 13.47
N LEU A 60 -12.25 0.60 14.30
CA LEU A 60 -10.85 0.81 14.69
C LEU A 60 -9.89 0.75 13.51
N ILE A 61 -10.06 -0.23 12.60
CA ILE A 61 -9.24 -0.37 11.38
C ILE A 61 -9.37 0.89 10.50
N ASN A 62 -10.57 1.44 10.41
CA ASN A 62 -10.83 2.69 9.68
C ASN A 62 -10.21 3.90 10.37
N MET A 63 -10.33 4.01 11.70
CA MET A 63 -9.71 5.06 12.49
C MET A 63 -8.17 5.03 12.42
N ASP A 64 -7.58 3.85 12.29
CA ASP A 64 -6.13 3.67 12.07
C ASP A 64 -5.70 4.04 10.65
N GLY A 65 -6.63 4.40 9.76
CA GLY A 65 -6.36 4.78 8.39
C GLY A 65 -5.86 3.62 7.52
N ILE A 66 -6.14 2.37 7.92
CA ILE A 66 -5.70 1.19 7.17
C ILE A 66 -6.59 0.99 5.93
N MET A 67 -7.91 1.00 6.12
CA MET A 67 -8.88 0.88 5.03
C MET A 67 -10.27 1.39 5.45
N THR A 68 -11.14 1.62 4.47
CA THR A 68 -12.53 2.04 4.71
C THR A 68 -13.37 0.96 5.40
N LEU A 69 -14.36 1.36 6.19
CA LEU A 69 -15.33 0.50 6.88
C LEU A 69 -15.90 -0.61 5.98
N ARG A 70 -16.40 -0.25 4.79
CA ARG A 70 -17.01 -1.19 3.83
C ARG A 70 -16.04 -2.31 3.42
N THR A 71 -14.79 -1.95 3.15
CA THR A 71 -13.75 -2.91 2.78
C THR A 71 -13.40 -3.82 3.95
N ALA A 72 -13.23 -3.26 5.16
CA ALA A 72 -12.94 -4.04 6.36
C ALA A 72 -14.06 -5.07 6.64
N VAL A 73 -15.33 -4.63 6.68
CA VAL A 73 -16.49 -5.52 6.86
C VAL A 73 -16.57 -6.56 5.75
N GLY A 74 -16.28 -6.18 4.50
CA GLY A 74 -16.23 -7.11 3.37
C GLY A 74 -15.18 -8.22 3.52
N LEU A 75 -14.03 -7.94 4.13
CA LEU A 75 -13.00 -8.94 4.42
C LEU A 75 -13.45 -9.91 5.51
N PHE A 76 -14.02 -9.42 6.61
CA PHE A 76 -14.61 -10.29 7.64
C PHE A 76 -15.70 -11.20 7.06
N ALA A 77 -16.61 -10.66 6.25
CA ALA A 77 -17.66 -11.43 5.61
C ALA A 77 -17.08 -12.50 4.67
N THR A 78 -16.01 -12.18 3.95
CA THR A 78 -15.33 -13.13 3.05
C THR A 78 -14.75 -14.31 3.83
N GLU A 79 -14.13 -14.07 4.97
CA GLU A 79 -13.58 -15.13 5.82
C GLU A 79 -14.69 -16.00 6.44
N LEU A 80 -15.79 -15.39 6.90
CA LEU A 80 -16.95 -16.16 7.40
C LEU A 80 -17.53 -17.08 6.31
N VAL A 81 -17.63 -16.59 5.07
CA VAL A 81 -18.07 -17.40 3.91
C VAL A 81 -17.07 -18.52 3.61
N ARG A 82 -15.75 -18.25 3.69
CA ARG A 82 -14.73 -19.29 3.54
C ARG A 82 -14.90 -20.39 4.57
N ARG A 83 -14.99 -20.03 5.86
CA ARG A 83 -15.21 -20.99 6.96
C ARG A 83 -16.44 -21.85 6.73
N ALA A 84 -17.56 -21.23 6.36
CA ALA A 84 -18.78 -21.96 6.01
C ALA A 84 -18.55 -22.96 4.86
N SER A 85 -17.83 -22.56 3.80
CA SER A 85 -17.57 -23.40 2.63
C SER A 85 -16.67 -24.61 2.92
N VAL A 86 -15.80 -24.53 3.92
CA VAL A 86 -14.90 -25.62 4.33
C VAL A 86 -15.46 -26.43 5.52
N GLY A 87 -16.71 -26.17 5.90
CA GLY A 87 -17.38 -26.82 7.02
C GLY A 87 -16.71 -26.53 8.36
N GLU A 88 -16.22 -25.31 8.55
CA GLU A 88 -15.85 -24.78 9.87
C GLU A 88 -17.04 -24.05 10.51
N ASP A 89 -17.03 -24.03 11.85
CA ASP A 89 -18.08 -23.39 12.62
C ASP A 89 -18.06 -21.87 12.38
N VAL A 90 -19.21 -21.35 11.96
CA VAL A 90 -19.45 -19.92 11.82
C VAL A 90 -19.93 -19.41 13.18
N PRO A 91 -19.21 -18.46 13.81
CA PRO A 91 -19.60 -17.94 15.11
C PRO A 91 -20.96 -17.24 15.02
N ASN A 92 -21.88 -17.63 15.90
CA ASN A 92 -23.25 -17.10 15.97
C ASN A 92 -23.59 -16.49 17.34
N LEU A 93 -22.76 -16.72 18.35
CA LEU A 93 -22.89 -16.11 19.68
C LEU A 93 -22.01 -14.86 19.76
N PRO A 94 -22.50 -13.75 20.33
CA PRO A 94 -21.76 -12.47 20.43
C PRO A 94 -20.31 -12.61 20.90
N GLY A 95 -20.06 -13.39 21.96
CA GLY A 95 -18.71 -13.64 22.47
C GLY A 95 -17.79 -14.33 21.46
N ASN A 96 -18.32 -15.31 20.70
CA ASN A 96 -17.56 -16.02 19.66
C ASN A 96 -17.33 -15.12 18.45
N VAL A 97 -18.29 -14.25 18.10
CA VAL A 97 -18.14 -13.28 17.03
C VAL A 97 -17.08 -12.25 17.40
N MET A 98 -17.01 -11.80 18.66
CA MET A 98 -15.96 -10.90 19.14
C MET A 98 -14.57 -11.53 19.04
N GLU A 99 -14.39 -12.75 19.54
CA GLU A 99 -13.07 -13.42 19.45
C GLU A 99 -12.66 -13.66 17.99
N PHE A 100 -13.61 -14.05 17.12
CA PHE A 100 -13.37 -14.10 15.67
C PHE A 100 -12.94 -12.74 15.13
N ALA A 101 -13.68 -11.67 15.44
CA ALA A 101 -13.42 -10.34 14.93
C ALA A 101 -12.08 -9.78 15.41
N LEU A 102 -11.65 -10.12 16.64
CA LEU A 102 -10.33 -9.77 17.17
C LEU A 102 -9.20 -10.50 16.43
N VAL A 103 -9.32 -11.81 16.24
CA VAL A 103 -8.30 -12.63 15.56
C VAL A 103 -8.17 -12.22 14.09
N GLU A 104 -9.30 -12.14 13.38
CA GLU A 104 -9.32 -11.77 11.97
C GLU A 104 -8.95 -10.29 11.79
N GLY A 105 -9.41 -9.41 12.68
CA GLY A 105 -9.07 -7.99 12.67
C GLY A 105 -7.58 -7.74 12.84
N ARG A 106 -6.88 -8.55 13.65
CA ARG A 106 -5.42 -8.52 13.75
C ARG A 106 -4.76 -8.86 12.41
N TRP A 107 -5.21 -9.90 11.73
CA TRP A 107 -4.67 -10.29 10.41
C TRP A 107 -4.93 -9.23 9.36
N ILE A 108 -6.17 -8.72 9.26
CA ILE A 108 -6.53 -7.64 8.34
C ILE A 108 -5.64 -6.42 8.58
N SER A 109 -5.50 -6.00 9.84
CA SER A 109 -4.67 -4.84 10.21
C SER A 109 -3.20 -5.05 9.88
N HIS A 110 -2.67 -6.25 10.12
CA HIS A 110 -1.28 -6.57 9.83
C HIS A 110 -1.00 -6.61 8.32
N ILE A 111 -1.78 -7.41 7.57
CA ILE A 111 -1.59 -7.64 6.14
C ILE A 111 -1.78 -6.32 5.36
N HIS A 112 -2.88 -5.60 5.58
CA HIS A 112 -3.18 -4.36 4.84
C HIS A 112 -2.48 -3.12 5.40
N GLY A 113 -1.94 -3.18 6.62
CA GLY A 113 -1.20 -2.09 7.23
C GLY A 113 0.31 -2.30 7.12
N ARG A 114 0.89 -2.90 8.18
CA ARG A 114 2.33 -2.94 8.39
C ARG A 114 3.07 -3.80 7.36
N PHE A 115 2.52 -4.96 7.01
CA PHE A 115 3.16 -5.92 6.10
C PHE A 115 3.39 -5.31 4.71
N VAL A 116 2.35 -4.77 4.08
CA VAL A 116 2.46 -4.14 2.74
C VAL A 116 3.47 -3.00 2.75
N ARG A 117 3.42 -2.11 3.76
CA ARG A 117 4.38 -1.00 3.88
C ARG A 117 5.83 -1.50 3.99
N GLN A 118 6.08 -2.51 4.83
CA GLN A 118 7.42 -3.10 4.96
C GLN A 118 7.89 -3.77 3.67
N LEU A 119 6.99 -4.46 2.97
CA LEU A 119 7.29 -5.12 1.72
C LEU A 119 7.62 -4.11 0.62
N GLU A 120 6.85 -3.02 0.50
CA GLU A 120 7.11 -1.92 -0.44
C GLU A 120 8.51 -1.31 -0.23
N ILE A 121 8.91 -1.06 1.03
CA ILE A 121 10.24 -0.52 1.36
C ILE A 121 11.35 -1.50 0.93
N LYS A 122 11.17 -2.79 1.22
CA LYS A 122 12.21 -3.81 0.99
C LYS A 122 12.33 -4.24 -0.48
N VAL A 123 11.26 -4.12 -1.27
CA VAL A 123 11.26 -4.55 -2.68
C VAL A 123 12.01 -3.58 -3.60
N ARG A 124 12.29 -2.35 -3.15
CA ARG A 124 13.01 -1.35 -3.96
C ARG A 124 14.40 -1.83 -4.40
N SER A 125 15.17 -2.48 -3.52
CA SER A 125 16.49 -3.03 -3.89
C SER A 125 16.37 -4.09 -4.98
N LEU A 126 15.40 -4.98 -4.84
CA LEU A 126 15.12 -6.03 -5.83
C LEU A 126 14.67 -5.44 -7.17
N SER A 127 13.79 -4.43 -7.16
CA SER A 127 13.34 -3.76 -8.38
C SER A 127 14.52 -3.17 -9.17
N ASN A 128 15.45 -2.51 -8.49
CA ASN A 128 16.64 -1.94 -9.15
C ASN A 128 17.54 -3.01 -9.78
N LEU A 129 17.59 -4.21 -9.20
CA LEU A 129 18.37 -5.32 -9.75
C LEU A 129 17.66 -5.95 -10.97
N GLU A 130 16.34 -6.04 -10.93
CA GLU A 130 15.49 -6.61 -11.99
C GLU A 130 15.29 -5.65 -13.17
N ASP A 131 15.25 -4.33 -12.96
CA ASP A 131 15.04 -3.30 -14.00
C ASP A 131 16.16 -3.25 -15.04
N VAL A 132 17.35 -3.75 -14.71
CA VAL A 132 18.52 -3.78 -15.59
C VAL A 132 18.63 -5.11 -16.34
N VAL A 133 17.65 -6.02 -16.20
CA VAL A 133 17.61 -7.28 -16.94
C VAL A 133 17.06 -7.00 -18.34
N ASP A 134 17.91 -6.47 -19.22
CA ASP A 134 17.63 -6.43 -20.67
C ASP A 134 17.90 -7.82 -21.29
N ASP A 135 17.07 -8.20 -22.25
CA ASP A 135 16.84 -9.59 -22.70
C ASP A 135 18.02 -10.29 -23.40
N GLU A 136 19.17 -9.65 -23.63
CA GLU A 136 20.20 -10.23 -24.51
C GLU A 136 21.48 -10.76 -23.84
N THR A 137 21.90 -10.28 -22.66
CA THR A 137 22.99 -10.92 -21.89
C THR A 137 22.92 -10.58 -20.39
N LEU A 138 22.25 -11.41 -19.59
CA LEU A 138 22.29 -11.28 -18.14
C LEU A 138 23.58 -11.89 -17.58
N GLU A 139 24.43 -11.07 -16.96
CA GLU A 139 25.64 -11.54 -16.30
C GLU A 139 25.35 -12.51 -15.13
N VAL A 140 26.17 -13.55 -14.99
CA VAL A 140 26.03 -14.62 -13.99
C VAL A 140 26.00 -14.06 -12.56
N GLU A 141 26.91 -13.14 -12.23
CA GLU A 141 26.99 -12.53 -10.90
C GLU A 141 25.72 -11.75 -10.55
N LYS A 142 25.17 -11.05 -11.54
CA LYS A 142 23.91 -10.31 -11.39
C LYS A 142 22.72 -11.26 -11.24
N ALA A 143 22.67 -12.35 -12.00
CA ALA A 143 21.67 -13.41 -11.82
C ALA A 143 21.73 -13.99 -10.39
N LEU A 144 22.92 -14.31 -9.88
CA LEU A 144 23.12 -14.78 -8.50
C LEU A 144 22.67 -13.74 -7.46
N THR A 145 22.92 -12.46 -7.71
CA THR A 145 22.51 -11.36 -6.83
C THR A 145 20.98 -11.21 -6.79
N ILE A 146 20.32 -11.26 -7.95
CA ILE A 146 18.84 -11.25 -8.05
C ILE A 146 18.26 -12.45 -7.30
N ILE A 147 18.80 -13.65 -7.52
CA ILE A 147 18.33 -14.87 -6.85
C ILE A 147 18.46 -14.73 -5.33
N ALA A 148 19.62 -14.26 -4.85
CA ALA A 148 19.86 -14.09 -3.42
C ALA A 148 18.88 -13.09 -2.77
N GLU A 149 18.66 -11.92 -3.40
CA GLU A 149 17.71 -10.94 -2.88
C GLU A 149 16.25 -11.42 -2.98
N ARG A 150 15.85 -12.13 -4.04
CA ARG A 150 14.51 -12.75 -4.13
C ARG A 150 14.30 -13.79 -3.04
N VAL A 151 15.28 -14.68 -2.81
CA VAL A 151 15.21 -15.72 -1.77
C VAL A 151 15.14 -15.07 -0.40
N LYS A 152 15.97 -14.07 -0.12
CA LYS A 152 15.93 -13.32 1.13
C LYS A 152 14.54 -12.71 1.36
N LEU A 153 13.99 -11.97 0.40
CA LEU A 153 12.67 -11.34 0.59
C LEU A 153 11.54 -12.36 0.67
N ALA A 154 11.48 -13.33 -0.25
CA ALA A 154 10.40 -14.30 -0.26
C ALA A 154 10.44 -15.21 0.97
N GLU A 155 11.59 -15.78 1.31
CA GLU A 155 11.66 -16.86 2.30
C GLU A 155 11.89 -16.37 3.73
N THR A 156 12.51 -15.20 3.92
CA THR A 156 12.72 -14.65 5.27
C THR A 156 11.67 -13.63 5.68
N VAL A 157 11.03 -12.94 4.72
CA VAL A 157 10.02 -11.89 5.03
C VAL A 157 8.61 -12.37 4.77
N ILE A 158 8.32 -12.99 3.62
CA ILE A 158 6.95 -13.34 3.24
C ILE A 158 6.55 -14.74 3.77
N SER A 159 7.38 -15.76 3.56
CA SER A 159 7.07 -17.16 3.90
C SER A 159 6.69 -17.37 5.36
N PRO A 160 7.40 -16.80 6.35
CA PRO A 160 7.05 -17.01 7.75
C PRO A 160 5.64 -16.48 8.09
N ILE A 161 5.22 -15.40 7.44
CA ILE A 161 3.91 -14.77 7.66
C ILE A 161 2.81 -15.58 6.99
N VAL A 162 3.05 -16.04 5.76
CA VAL A 162 2.12 -16.92 5.03
C VAL A 162 1.92 -18.24 5.78
N GLU A 163 2.99 -18.84 6.30
CA GLU A 163 2.91 -20.07 7.10
C GLU A 163 2.08 -19.87 8.36
N GLU A 164 2.30 -18.78 9.09
CA GLU A 164 1.56 -18.51 10.33
C GLU A 164 0.08 -18.21 10.03
N TRP A 165 -0.20 -17.47 8.96
CA TRP A 165 -1.57 -17.24 8.49
C TRP A 165 -2.29 -18.56 8.19
N ARG A 166 -1.63 -19.47 7.46
CA ARG A 166 -2.19 -20.79 7.13
C ARG A 166 -2.42 -21.68 8.35
N LYS A 167 -1.62 -21.55 9.42
CA LYS A 167 -1.84 -22.29 10.66
C LYS A 167 -3.10 -21.81 11.40
N GLU A 168 -3.33 -20.50 11.44
CA GLU A 168 -4.51 -19.94 12.11
C GLU A 168 -5.79 -20.06 11.26
N HIS A 169 -5.66 -20.09 9.92
CA HIS A 169 -6.76 -20.31 8.98
C HIS A 169 -6.81 -21.77 8.57
N VAL A 170 -7.36 -22.60 9.46
CA VAL A 170 -7.47 -24.05 9.24
C VAL A 170 -8.25 -24.33 7.94
N LYS A 171 -7.88 -25.43 7.27
CA LYS A 171 -8.36 -25.84 5.95
C LYS A 171 -8.20 -24.79 4.83
N SER A 172 -7.43 -23.72 5.04
CA SER A 172 -7.13 -22.76 3.97
C SER A 172 -6.25 -23.39 2.90
N THR A 173 -6.60 -23.09 1.65
CA THR A 173 -5.81 -23.48 0.49
C THR A 173 -4.69 -22.47 0.24
N SER A 174 -3.73 -22.86 -0.60
CA SER A 174 -2.69 -21.94 -1.04
C SER A 174 -3.25 -20.78 -1.86
N ALA A 175 -4.36 -21.00 -2.59
CA ALA A 175 -5.07 -19.93 -3.31
C ALA A 175 -5.74 -18.93 -2.36
N ASP A 176 -6.25 -19.36 -1.20
CA ASP A 176 -6.79 -18.46 -0.18
C ASP A 176 -5.71 -17.53 0.36
N ALA A 177 -4.53 -18.08 0.68
CA ALA A 177 -3.38 -17.29 1.11
C ALA A 177 -2.94 -16.30 0.02
N ILE A 178 -2.78 -16.76 -1.23
CA ILE A 178 -2.40 -15.87 -2.34
C ILE A 178 -3.44 -14.76 -2.52
N THR A 179 -4.73 -15.07 -2.36
CA THR A 179 -5.80 -14.08 -2.46
C THR A 179 -5.74 -13.06 -1.32
N ALA A 180 -5.66 -13.50 -0.07
CA ALA A 180 -5.63 -12.61 1.10
C ALA A 180 -4.46 -11.61 1.02
N PHE A 181 -3.25 -12.11 0.78
CA PHE A 181 -2.06 -11.26 0.67
C PHE A 181 -2.02 -10.49 -0.65
N GLY A 182 -2.40 -11.12 -1.77
CA GLY A 182 -2.37 -10.49 -3.09
C GLY A 182 -3.32 -9.31 -3.22
N LEU A 183 -4.51 -9.37 -2.60
CA LEU A 183 -5.44 -8.24 -2.52
C LEU A 183 -4.82 -7.05 -1.80
N ALA A 184 -4.14 -7.30 -0.68
CA ALA A 184 -3.46 -6.25 0.09
C ALA A 184 -2.30 -5.62 -0.69
N ILE A 185 -1.47 -6.46 -1.32
CA ILE A 185 -0.29 -6.02 -2.09
C ILE A 185 -0.69 -5.21 -3.33
N THR A 186 -1.66 -5.70 -4.10
CA THR A 186 -2.00 -5.11 -5.42
C THR A 186 -3.11 -4.07 -5.36
N LYS A 187 -3.92 -4.08 -4.30
CA LYS A 187 -5.18 -3.32 -4.18
C LYS A 187 -6.18 -3.64 -5.29
N TRP A 188 -6.00 -4.74 -6.02
CA TRP A 188 -6.97 -5.21 -7.01
C TRP A 188 -8.20 -5.80 -6.31
N ASN A 189 -9.33 -5.86 -7.01
CA ASN A 189 -10.46 -6.64 -6.53
C ASN A 189 -10.23 -8.15 -6.74
N ARG A 190 -10.99 -8.98 -6.03
CA ARG A 190 -10.84 -10.45 -6.05
C ARG A 190 -10.99 -11.05 -7.45
N SER A 191 -11.94 -10.56 -8.24
CA SER A 191 -12.16 -11.07 -9.60
C SER A 191 -10.98 -10.78 -10.53
N THR A 192 -10.42 -9.58 -10.47
CA THR A 192 -9.23 -9.20 -11.26
C THR A 192 -8.01 -10.02 -10.85
N LEU A 193 -7.81 -10.18 -9.54
CA LEU A 193 -6.69 -10.95 -9.01
C LEU A 193 -6.78 -12.43 -9.44
N ASN A 194 -7.96 -13.05 -9.26
CA ASN A 194 -8.22 -14.42 -9.69
C ASN A 194 -8.02 -14.62 -11.20
N GLY A 195 -8.49 -13.66 -12.01
CA GLY A 195 -8.32 -13.69 -13.47
C GLY A 195 -6.86 -13.59 -13.92
N LYS A 196 -5.99 -12.98 -13.11
CA LYS A 196 -4.58 -12.77 -13.45
C LYS A 196 -3.62 -13.80 -12.86
N PHE A 197 -4.04 -14.63 -11.89
CA PHE A 197 -3.13 -15.57 -11.20
C PHE A 197 -2.33 -16.46 -12.15
N LYS A 198 -2.98 -17.09 -13.14
CA LYS A 198 -2.28 -17.95 -14.11
C LYS A 198 -1.26 -17.18 -14.93
N GLN A 199 -1.57 -15.94 -15.32
CA GLN A 199 -0.63 -15.10 -16.08
C GLN A 199 0.58 -14.74 -15.21
N ILE A 200 0.35 -14.34 -13.96
CA ILE A 200 1.41 -13.98 -13.01
C ILE A 200 2.29 -15.18 -12.68
N GLN A 201 1.69 -16.34 -12.43
CA GLN A 201 2.39 -17.60 -12.20
C GLN A 201 3.32 -17.94 -13.38
N LYS A 202 2.81 -17.87 -14.61
CA LYS A 202 3.62 -18.07 -15.83
C LYS A 202 4.74 -17.04 -15.98
N ARG A 203 4.48 -15.76 -15.69
CA ARG A 203 5.51 -14.71 -15.72
C ARG A 203 6.60 -14.93 -14.66
N ASN A 204 6.21 -15.38 -13.47
CA ASN A 204 7.15 -15.69 -12.41
C ASN A 204 8.03 -16.88 -12.78
N GLN A 205 7.44 -17.95 -13.34
CA GLN A 205 8.21 -19.07 -13.88
C GLN A 205 9.15 -18.64 -15.01
N ALA A 206 8.68 -17.84 -15.97
CA ALA A 206 9.50 -17.36 -17.07
C ALA A 206 10.70 -16.55 -16.58
N HIS A 207 10.51 -15.71 -15.56
CA HIS A 207 11.59 -14.98 -14.92
C HIS A 207 12.63 -15.92 -14.28
N PHE A 208 12.21 -16.96 -13.56
CA PHE A 208 13.15 -17.94 -13.01
C PHE A 208 13.87 -18.76 -14.10
N ARG A 209 13.20 -19.09 -15.21
CA ARG A 209 13.83 -19.75 -16.37
C ARG A 209 14.89 -18.85 -17.01
N LEU A 210 14.66 -17.54 -17.08
CA LEU A 210 15.65 -16.56 -17.56
C LEU A 210 16.88 -16.53 -16.64
N LEU A 211 16.67 -16.44 -15.31
CA LEU A 211 17.77 -16.48 -14.34
C LEU A 211 18.56 -17.79 -14.43
N ARG A 212 17.86 -18.92 -14.57
CA ARG A 212 18.48 -20.23 -14.77
C ARG A 212 19.33 -20.27 -16.05
N HIS A 213 18.81 -19.74 -17.16
CA HIS A 213 19.54 -19.71 -18.43
C HIS A 213 20.84 -18.91 -18.31
N ALA A 214 20.82 -17.76 -17.64
CA ALA A 214 22.03 -16.97 -17.38
C ALA A 214 23.08 -17.77 -16.59
N LEU A 215 22.67 -18.57 -15.60
CA LEU A 215 23.57 -19.41 -14.82
C LEU A 215 24.19 -20.55 -15.64
N THR A 216 23.46 -21.13 -16.60
CA THR A 216 23.99 -22.23 -17.45
C THR A 216 25.07 -21.80 -18.44
N GLN A 217 25.27 -20.49 -18.63
CA GLN A 217 26.34 -19.95 -19.48
C GLN A 217 27.69 -19.84 -18.74
N ALA A 218 27.70 -20.08 -17.42
CA ALA A 218 28.90 -20.00 -16.59
C ALA A 218 29.72 -21.30 -16.63
N SER A 219 31.02 -21.19 -16.36
CA SER A 219 31.90 -22.34 -16.09
C SER A 219 31.56 -23.02 -14.77
N ASP A 220 31.69 -24.36 -14.73
CA ASP A 220 31.31 -25.24 -13.62
C ASP A 220 31.77 -24.71 -12.25
N SER A 221 30.79 -24.46 -11.38
CA SER A 221 31.00 -24.05 -9.99
C SER A 221 29.90 -24.66 -9.13
N PHE A 222 30.27 -25.31 -8.03
CA PHE A 222 29.34 -25.91 -7.08
C PHE A 222 28.24 -24.94 -6.60
N THR A 223 28.57 -23.64 -6.49
CA THR A 223 27.59 -22.61 -6.08
C THR A 223 26.55 -22.36 -7.18
N ILE A 224 26.95 -22.46 -8.44
CA ILE A 224 26.08 -22.27 -9.60
C ILE A 224 25.16 -23.49 -9.74
N ASP A 225 25.69 -24.70 -9.60
CA ASP A 225 24.91 -25.94 -9.64
C ASP A 225 23.82 -25.95 -8.56
N ALA A 226 24.18 -25.65 -7.31
CA ALA A 226 23.21 -25.53 -6.22
C ALA A 226 22.16 -24.44 -6.46
N SER A 227 22.52 -23.36 -7.17
CA SER A 227 21.58 -22.30 -7.56
C SER A 227 20.61 -22.78 -8.63
N ILE A 228 21.10 -23.54 -9.61
CA ILE A 228 20.28 -24.11 -10.68
C ILE A 228 19.29 -25.13 -10.10
N ASP A 229 19.74 -26.06 -9.25
CA ASP A 229 18.87 -27.06 -8.62
C ASP A 229 17.76 -26.40 -7.78
N ARG A 230 18.12 -25.33 -7.06
CA ARG A 230 17.17 -24.54 -6.27
C ARG A 230 16.12 -23.85 -7.14
N LEU A 231 16.53 -23.33 -8.31
CA LEU A 231 15.62 -22.71 -9.28
C LEU A 231 14.73 -23.76 -9.95
N ASP A 232 15.27 -24.92 -10.33
CA ASP A 232 14.52 -26.01 -10.95
C ASP A 232 13.45 -26.55 -10.01
N THR A 233 13.79 -26.73 -8.73
CA THR A 233 12.81 -27.07 -7.68
C THR A 233 11.71 -26.01 -7.59
N LEU A 234 12.05 -24.72 -7.56
CA LEU A 234 11.06 -23.64 -7.46
C LEU A 234 10.18 -23.52 -8.73
N ILE A 235 10.75 -23.74 -9.91
CA ILE A 235 10.01 -23.76 -11.17
C ILE A 235 9.00 -24.91 -11.15
N ALA A 236 9.41 -26.11 -10.74
CA ALA A 236 8.54 -27.28 -10.62
C ALA A 236 7.44 -27.07 -9.56
N GLU A 237 7.76 -26.45 -8.42
CA GLU A 237 6.75 -26.07 -7.42
C GLU A 237 5.74 -25.06 -8.00
N LEU A 238 6.22 -24.05 -8.74
CA LEU A 238 5.36 -23.06 -9.39
C LEU A 238 4.55 -23.64 -10.55
N GLU A 239 4.84 -24.83 -11.06
CA GLU A 239 4.03 -25.52 -12.07
C GLU A 239 2.82 -26.25 -11.49
N GLN A 240 2.80 -26.46 -10.17
CA GLN A 240 1.65 -27.08 -9.49
C GLN A 240 0.40 -26.20 -9.55
N PRO A 241 -0.80 -26.81 -9.39
CA PRO A 241 -2.04 -26.06 -9.19
C PRO A 241 -1.93 -25.04 -8.05
N LEU A 242 -2.61 -23.90 -8.19
CA LEU A 242 -2.53 -22.79 -7.22
C LEU A 242 -2.85 -23.23 -5.79
N ASP A 243 -3.76 -24.19 -5.61
CA ASP A 243 -4.22 -24.68 -4.31
C ASP A 243 -3.16 -25.51 -3.57
N SER A 244 -2.23 -26.11 -4.31
CA SER A 244 -1.19 -27.04 -3.79
C SER A 244 0.21 -26.44 -3.77
N LEU A 245 0.34 -25.13 -3.93
CA LEU A 245 1.65 -24.46 -3.86
C LEU A 245 2.27 -24.54 -2.46
N THR A 246 3.59 -24.71 -2.42
CA THR A 246 4.36 -24.65 -1.16
C THR A 246 4.36 -23.21 -0.62
N PRO A 247 4.52 -22.99 0.71
CA PRO A 247 4.68 -21.64 1.27
C PRO A 247 5.80 -20.84 0.59
N ARG A 248 6.89 -21.52 0.21
CA ARG A 248 7.98 -20.95 -0.57
C ARG A 248 7.53 -20.44 -1.94
N ALA A 249 6.85 -21.27 -2.72
CA ALA A 249 6.33 -20.89 -4.04
C ALA A 249 5.29 -19.76 -3.96
N ILE A 250 4.38 -19.81 -2.98
CA ILE A 250 3.43 -18.73 -2.67
C ILE A 250 4.18 -17.42 -2.42
N SER A 251 5.23 -17.46 -1.61
CA SER A 251 6.00 -16.27 -1.23
C SER A 251 6.70 -15.64 -2.42
N HIS A 252 7.31 -16.44 -3.30
CA HIS A 252 7.91 -15.94 -4.54
C HIS A 252 6.86 -15.40 -5.52
N LEU A 253 5.65 -15.97 -5.55
CA LEU A 253 4.53 -15.47 -6.35
C LEU A 253 4.01 -14.13 -5.82
N LEU A 254 3.82 -14.02 -4.50
CA LEU A 254 3.44 -12.76 -3.83
C LEU A 254 4.50 -11.67 -4.03
N LEU A 255 5.78 -12.01 -3.97
CA LEU A 255 6.87 -11.08 -4.28
C LEU A 255 6.83 -10.55 -5.72
N HIS A 256 6.41 -11.41 -6.67
CA HIS A 256 6.21 -11.05 -8.07
C HIS A 256 4.99 -10.16 -8.29
N LEU A 257 4.00 -10.21 -7.37
CA LEU A 257 2.81 -9.35 -7.40
C LEU A 257 3.07 -7.93 -6.91
N VAL A 258 4.16 -7.70 -6.17
CA VAL A 258 4.45 -6.38 -5.60
C VAL A 258 4.65 -5.37 -6.72
N PRO A 259 3.84 -4.29 -6.78
CA PRO A 259 4.03 -3.23 -7.76
C PRO A 259 5.46 -2.72 -7.70
N ARG A 260 6.16 -2.77 -8.83
CA ARG A 260 7.50 -2.22 -8.93
C ARG A 260 7.40 -0.69 -8.90
N PRO A 261 8.20 0.01 -8.09
CA PRO A 261 8.26 1.47 -8.15
C PRO A 261 8.64 1.85 -9.58
N GLN A 262 7.77 2.57 -10.28
CA GLN A 262 8.07 3.05 -11.63
C GLN A 262 9.26 4.02 -11.50
N THR A 263 10.40 3.62 -12.06
CA THR A 263 11.59 4.45 -12.14
C THR A 263 11.33 5.57 -13.15
N GLY A 264 10.80 6.70 -12.65
CA GLY A 264 10.97 7.98 -13.35
C GLY A 264 12.46 8.23 -13.54
N ARG A 265 12.87 8.75 -14.70
CA ARG A 265 14.25 9.19 -14.96
C ARG A 265 14.59 10.32 -13.97
N GLY A 266 15.16 10.01 -12.80
CA GLY A 266 15.65 11.05 -11.91
C GLY A 266 15.94 10.64 -10.47
N ASP A 267 15.01 10.03 -9.75
CA ASP A 267 15.07 10.13 -8.28
C ASP A 267 15.37 8.82 -7.56
N ARG A 268 16.68 8.55 -7.41
CA ARG A 268 17.25 7.47 -6.57
C ARG A 268 17.39 7.89 -5.10
N SER A 269 16.44 8.64 -4.53
CA SER A 269 16.51 9.05 -3.13
C SER A 269 15.71 8.12 -2.20
N PRO A 270 16.30 7.65 -1.08
CA PRO A 270 15.59 6.87 -0.07
C PRO A 270 14.58 7.69 0.76
N TYR A 271 14.48 9.01 0.55
CA TYR A 271 13.66 9.93 1.35
C TYR A 271 12.38 10.42 0.67
N ILE A 272 12.09 9.99 -0.56
CA ILE A 272 10.87 10.38 -1.29
C ILE A 272 9.90 9.19 -1.31
N GLU A 273 8.78 9.34 -0.59
CA GLU A 273 7.62 8.46 -0.69
C GLU A 273 6.80 8.85 -1.92
N ILE A 274 6.94 8.11 -3.02
CA ILE A 274 6.00 8.19 -4.14
C ILE A 274 4.88 7.21 -3.84
N GLY A 275 3.72 7.74 -3.45
CA GLY A 275 2.50 6.96 -3.37
C GLY A 275 2.17 6.33 -4.72
N VAL A 276 1.77 5.06 -4.70
CA VAL A 276 1.36 4.27 -5.88
C VAL A 276 0.52 5.11 -6.85
N GLY A 277 0.97 5.17 -8.11
CA GLY A 277 0.21 5.77 -9.20
C GLY A 277 -1.22 5.24 -9.22
N SER A 278 -2.18 6.15 -9.10
CA SER A 278 -3.60 5.84 -9.18
C SER A 278 -3.92 5.43 -10.62
N THR A 279 -3.95 4.13 -10.93
CA THR A 279 -4.48 3.66 -12.20
C THR A 279 -6.00 3.72 -12.18
N ARG A 280 -6.57 4.92 -12.39
CA ARG A 280 -7.98 5.09 -12.75
C ARG A 280 -8.10 5.62 -14.17
N GLY A 281 -8.29 4.70 -15.12
CA GLY A 281 -8.84 4.99 -16.44
C GLY A 281 -7.86 5.51 -17.49
N ASN A 282 -7.02 4.62 -18.04
CA ASN A 282 -6.36 4.72 -19.36
C ASN A 282 -5.78 6.08 -19.80
N LYS A 283 -5.38 6.94 -18.86
CA LYS A 283 -4.57 8.12 -19.14
C LYS A 283 -3.40 8.07 -18.17
N ALA A 284 -2.19 8.00 -18.70
CA ALA A 284 -0.99 8.26 -17.92
C ALA A 284 -1.14 9.68 -17.37
N GLU A 285 -1.27 9.82 -16.05
CA GLU A 285 -1.19 11.12 -15.38
C GLU A 285 0.25 11.63 -15.55
N PRO A 286 0.48 12.95 -15.74
CA PRO A 286 1.83 13.50 -15.77
C PRO A 286 2.55 13.22 -14.45
N ASP A 287 3.87 13.00 -14.52
CA ASP A 287 4.71 12.72 -13.35
C ASP A 287 4.57 13.86 -12.32
N MET A 288 4.18 13.51 -11.09
CA MET A 288 4.08 14.45 -9.98
C MET A 288 5.38 14.45 -9.18
N THR A 289 6.18 15.49 -9.36
CA THR A 289 7.53 15.70 -8.79
C THR A 289 7.54 16.75 -7.68
N SER A 290 6.61 17.70 -7.71
CA SER A 290 6.50 18.83 -6.79
C SER A 290 5.19 18.78 -5.98
N PRO A 291 5.15 19.28 -4.73
CA PRO A 291 3.91 19.50 -3.99
C PRO A 291 2.84 20.25 -4.79
N PHE A 292 3.27 21.12 -5.71
CA PHE A 292 2.38 21.88 -6.58
C PHE A 292 1.78 21.08 -7.74
N ASP A 293 2.41 19.97 -8.16
CA ASP A 293 1.81 19.05 -9.14
C ASP A 293 0.59 18.35 -8.53
N PHE A 294 0.69 17.98 -7.24
CA PHE A 294 -0.44 17.43 -6.49
C PHE A 294 -1.54 18.48 -6.31
N LEU A 295 -1.17 19.73 -6.00
CA LEU A 295 -2.12 20.83 -5.85
C LEU A 295 -2.87 21.08 -7.16
N GLU A 296 -2.17 21.16 -8.29
CA GLU A 296 -2.76 21.35 -9.61
C GLU A 296 -3.74 20.23 -9.98
N ARG A 297 -3.31 18.97 -9.80
CA ARG A 297 -4.18 17.80 -10.02
C ARG A 297 -5.42 17.86 -9.14
N ASP A 298 -5.24 18.12 -7.85
CA ASP A 298 -6.34 18.09 -6.89
C ASP A 298 -7.32 19.26 -7.14
N ILE A 299 -6.84 20.42 -7.59
CA ILE A 299 -7.71 21.51 -8.08
C ILE A 299 -8.49 21.05 -9.33
N LYS A 300 -7.83 20.46 -10.33
CA LYS A 300 -8.53 19.93 -11.53
C LYS A 300 -9.57 18.85 -11.19
N LEU A 301 -9.30 18.01 -10.19
CA LEU A 301 -10.23 17.00 -9.69
C LEU A 301 -11.37 17.62 -8.87
N GLY A 302 -11.07 18.65 -8.07
CA GLY A 302 -12.04 19.41 -7.28
C GLY A 302 -13.12 20.03 -8.15
N ASN A 303 -12.76 20.53 -9.35
CA ASN A 303 -13.73 21.09 -10.29
C ASN A 303 -14.87 20.13 -10.68
N ARG A 304 -14.61 18.81 -10.65
CA ARG A 304 -15.61 17.78 -10.99
C ARG A 304 -16.62 17.52 -9.86
N ARG A 305 -16.36 18.02 -8.65
CA ARG A 305 -17.22 17.88 -7.46
C ARG A 305 -18.13 19.10 -7.31
N LYS A 306 -19.21 19.01 -6.52
CA LYS A 306 -20.16 20.12 -6.31
C LYS A 306 -20.37 20.39 -4.82
N GLY A 307 -20.63 21.65 -4.46
CA GLY A 307 -21.01 22.04 -3.10
C GLY A 307 -19.96 21.69 -2.04
N ASP A 308 -20.42 21.20 -0.89
CA ASP A 308 -19.58 20.93 0.29
C ASP A 308 -18.53 19.83 0.03
N ASP A 309 -18.85 18.83 -0.79
CA ASP A 309 -17.90 17.79 -1.21
C ASP A 309 -16.66 18.35 -1.92
N ARG A 310 -16.81 19.46 -2.65
CA ARG A 310 -15.66 20.14 -3.29
C ARG A 310 -14.82 20.85 -2.24
N ARG A 311 -15.49 21.54 -1.32
CA ARG A 311 -14.85 22.33 -0.27
C ARG A 311 -14.03 21.44 0.67
N GLU A 312 -14.63 20.38 1.20
CA GLU A 312 -13.93 19.44 2.09
C GLU A 312 -12.75 18.77 1.39
N PHE A 313 -12.96 18.32 0.15
CA PHE A 313 -11.90 17.71 -0.65
C PHE A 313 -10.71 18.65 -0.85
N LEU A 314 -10.95 19.91 -1.22
CA LEU A 314 -9.85 20.85 -1.48
C LEU A 314 -9.15 21.30 -0.20
N LEU A 315 -9.89 21.59 0.87
CA LEU A 315 -9.31 21.97 2.16
C LEU A 315 -8.36 20.87 2.67
N GLU A 316 -8.77 19.61 2.59
CA GLU A 316 -7.93 18.48 2.99
C GLU A 316 -6.63 18.39 2.18
N ARG A 317 -6.68 18.65 0.87
CA ARG A 317 -5.53 18.54 -0.03
C ARG A 317 -4.59 19.73 0.07
N ILE A 318 -5.14 20.94 0.15
CA ILE A 318 -4.37 22.17 0.42
C ILE A 318 -3.64 22.03 1.76
N ALA A 319 -4.30 21.50 2.81
CA ALA A 319 -3.67 21.27 4.10
C ALA A 319 -2.48 20.27 4.06
N ARG A 320 -2.48 19.33 3.10
CA ARG A 320 -1.35 18.41 2.91
C ARG A 320 -0.17 19.11 2.23
N VAL A 321 -0.42 19.85 1.15
CA VAL A 321 0.61 20.63 0.45
C VAL A 321 1.23 21.67 1.39
N PHE A 322 0.38 22.38 2.14
CA PHE A 322 0.80 23.38 3.11
C PHE A 322 1.71 22.80 4.21
N ARG A 323 1.40 21.61 4.73
CA ARG A 323 2.28 20.91 5.69
C ARG A 323 3.65 20.56 5.12
N VAL A 324 3.70 20.16 3.85
CA VAL A 324 4.97 19.84 3.17
C VAL A 324 5.83 21.10 3.01
N LEU A 325 5.23 22.23 2.62
CA LEU A 325 5.95 23.51 2.49
C LEU A 325 6.52 23.98 3.83
N LYS A 326 5.77 23.86 4.92
CA LYS A 326 6.27 24.15 6.27
C LYS A 326 7.44 23.24 6.67
N TYR A 327 7.37 21.95 6.32
CA TYR A 327 8.45 20.99 6.59
C TYR A 327 9.73 21.31 5.80
N GLN A 328 9.60 21.92 4.62
CA GLN A 328 10.72 22.42 3.82
C GLN A 328 11.35 23.72 4.37
N GLY A 329 10.84 24.23 5.49
CA GLY A 329 11.41 25.41 6.17
C GLY A 329 10.79 26.75 5.77
N ASN A 330 9.74 26.75 4.95
CA ASN A 330 9.04 27.98 4.57
C ASN A 330 8.20 28.49 5.73
N ASP A 331 8.15 29.81 5.91
CA ASP A 331 7.22 30.42 6.86
C ASP A 331 5.76 30.40 6.35
N ILE A 332 4.78 30.66 7.22
CA ILE A 332 3.36 30.58 6.85
C ILE A 332 3.00 31.54 5.69
N PRO A 333 3.40 32.84 5.73
CA PRO A 333 3.28 33.76 4.61
C PRO A 333 3.91 33.27 3.29
N GLU A 334 5.10 32.68 3.35
CA GLU A 334 5.85 32.17 2.21
C GLU A 334 5.17 30.94 1.61
N CYS A 335 4.62 30.05 2.45
CA CYS A 335 3.80 28.93 1.99
C CYS A 335 2.60 29.40 1.16
N VAL A 336 1.89 30.45 1.60
CA VAL A 336 0.75 31.01 0.85
C VAL A 336 1.21 31.68 -0.44
N SER A 337 2.30 32.45 -0.38
CA SER A 337 2.90 33.11 -1.54
C SER A 337 3.31 32.11 -2.63
N ASN A 338 3.97 31.02 -2.24
CA ASN A 338 4.41 29.97 -3.16
C ASN A 338 3.22 29.23 -3.77
N CYS A 339 2.18 28.92 -2.98
CA CYS A 339 0.93 28.36 -3.50
C CYS A 339 0.25 29.27 -4.53
N TYR A 340 0.13 30.57 -4.26
CA TYR A 340 -0.46 31.51 -5.21
C TYR A 340 0.35 31.62 -6.51
N SER A 341 1.67 31.77 -6.40
CA SER A 341 2.57 31.87 -7.56
C SER A 341 2.44 30.66 -8.49
N GLU A 342 2.44 29.47 -7.90
CA GLU A 342 2.35 28.21 -8.64
C GLU A 342 0.96 28.00 -9.24
N ILE A 343 -0.12 28.38 -8.53
CA ILE A 343 -1.47 28.33 -9.10
C ILE A 343 -1.59 29.29 -10.30
N ILE A 344 -1.12 30.53 -10.18
CA ILE A 344 -1.16 31.51 -11.28
C ILE A 344 -0.39 30.99 -12.50
N THR A 345 0.83 30.50 -12.27
CA THR A 345 1.71 30.01 -13.33
C THR A 345 1.12 28.78 -14.02
N ARG A 346 0.61 27.81 -13.25
CA ARG A 346 0.15 26.51 -13.79
C ARG A 346 -1.25 26.56 -14.40
N PHE A 347 -2.11 27.45 -13.92
CA PHE A 347 -3.45 27.67 -14.49
C PHE A 347 -3.47 28.82 -15.51
N ASN A 348 -2.32 29.45 -15.77
CA ASN A 348 -2.17 30.55 -16.73
C ASN A 348 -3.18 31.68 -16.50
N LEU A 349 -3.38 32.04 -15.23
CA LEU A 349 -4.34 33.07 -14.82
C LEU A 349 -3.84 34.44 -15.27
N GLN A 350 -4.62 35.13 -16.09
CA GLN A 350 -4.32 36.49 -16.54
C GLN A 350 -5.03 37.50 -15.61
N ASP A 351 -4.49 38.71 -15.50
CA ASP A 351 -5.09 39.82 -14.73
C ASP A 351 -5.17 39.65 -13.19
N VAL A 352 -4.37 38.76 -12.60
CA VAL A 352 -4.26 38.63 -11.13
C VAL A 352 -3.18 39.59 -10.60
N SER A 353 -3.58 40.59 -9.80
CA SER A 353 -2.62 41.45 -9.07
C SER A 353 -1.95 40.68 -7.93
N PHE A 354 -0.89 39.96 -8.27
CA PHE A 354 -0.18 39.07 -7.36
C PHE A 354 0.35 39.78 -6.11
N GLU A 355 0.91 40.99 -6.28
CA GLU A 355 1.50 41.77 -5.18
C GLU A 355 0.44 42.23 -4.17
N ASP A 356 -0.71 42.72 -4.64
CA ASP A 356 -1.79 43.20 -3.78
C ASP A 356 -2.43 42.05 -2.98
N ILE A 357 -2.64 40.91 -3.63
CA ILE A 357 -3.26 39.74 -3.01
C ILE A 357 -2.35 39.14 -1.93
N ILE A 358 -1.03 39.09 -2.17
CA ILE A 358 -0.08 38.64 -1.16
C ILE A 358 0.00 39.63 0.00
N ALA A 359 0.01 40.94 -0.26
CA ALA A 359 0.05 41.94 0.79
C ALA A 359 -1.15 41.78 1.76
N VAL A 360 -2.36 41.64 1.22
CA VAL A 360 -3.57 41.41 2.01
C VAL A 360 -3.54 40.07 2.74
N ALA A 361 -3.04 39.00 2.10
CA ALA A 361 -2.93 37.70 2.75
C ALA A 361 -1.92 37.72 3.92
N ARG A 362 -0.78 38.40 3.75
CA ARG A 362 0.25 38.57 4.78
C ARG A 362 -0.28 39.34 5.99
N GLU A 363 -1.00 40.43 5.75
CA GLU A 363 -1.64 41.24 6.80
C GLU A 363 -2.62 40.38 7.62
N LYS A 364 -3.53 39.66 6.96
CA LYS A 364 -4.49 38.76 7.63
C LYS A 364 -3.82 37.66 8.45
N ILE A 365 -2.73 37.07 7.95
CA ILE A 365 -1.98 36.04 8.68
C ILE A 365 -1.28 36.62 9.91
N ASN A 366 -0.73 37.83 9.80
CA ASN A 366 0.00 38.48 10.88
C ASN A 366 -0.93 38.96 12.01
N GLU A 367 -2.14 39.42 11.67
CA GLU A 367 -3.16 39.83 12.64
C GLU A 367 -3.85 38.66 13.35
N ALA A 368 -3.81 37.45 12.78
CA ALA A 368 -4.43 36.27 13.37
C ALA A 368 -3.64 35.70 14.55
N TYR A 369 -4.38 35.11 15.50
CA TYR A 369 -3.80 34.33 16.61
C TYR A 369 -2.95 33.18 16.08
N ILE A 370 -1.81 32.92 16.74
CA ILE A 370 -0.83 31.92 16.31
C ILE A 370 -1.46 30.53 16.08
N THR A 371 -2.44 30.16 16.90
CA THR A 371 -3.14 28.86 16.81
C THR A 371 -4.00 28.72 15.55
N ASP A 372 -4.43 29.84 14.96
CA ASP A 372 -5.40 29.85 13.86
C ASP A 372 -4.75 30.14 12.50
N ARG A 373 -3.47 30.56 12.50
CA ARG A 373 -2.74 30.96 11.28
C ARG A 373 -2.66 29.85 10.23
N ASP A 374 -2.49 28.60 10.64
CA ASP A 374 -2.42 27.45 9.73
C ASP A 374 -3.77 27.23 9.02
N ASN A 375 -4.87 27.23 9.78
CA ASN A 375 -6.21 27.06 9.21
C ASN A 375 -6.60 28.25 8.33
N LEU A 376 -6.24 29.46 8.75
CA LEU A 376 -6.47 30.68 7.97
C LEU A 376 -5.72 30.63 6.64
N ALA A 377 -4.44 30.23 6.64
CA ALA A 377 -3.64 30.10 5.42
C ALA A 377 -4.22 29.08 4.44
N ILE A 378 -4.69 27.93 4.94
CA ILE A 378 -5.36 26.90 4.12
C ILE A 378 -6.65 27.46 3.51
N ASN A 379 -7.45 28.20 4.28
CA ASN A 379 -8.68 28.83 3.78
C ASN A 379 -8.38 29.90 2.73
N LEU A 380 -7.34 30.73 2.92
CA LEU A 380 -6.93 31.74 1.94
C LEU A 380 -6.55 31.10 0.60
N ILE A 381 -5.80 30.00 0.61
CA ILE A 381 -5.46 29.24 -0.60
C ILE A 381 -6.70 28.66 -1.26
N HIS A 382 -7.62 28.09 -0.47
CA HIS A 382 -8.89 27.56 -0.98
C HIS A 382 -9.75 28.65 -1.64
N ASP A 383 -9.86 29.81 -1.00
CA ASP A 383 -10.67 30.92 -1.50
C ASP A 383 -10.07 31.49 -2.78
N PHE A 384 -8.74 31.59 -2.88
CA PHE A 384 -8.07 31.96 -4.11
C PHE A 384 -8.39 31.01 -5.27
N VAL A 385 -8.35 29.70 -5.03
CA VAL A 385 -8.73 28.70 -6.06
C VAL A 385 -10.19 28.89 -6.50
N ASN A 386 -11.11 29.10 -5.57
CA ASN A 386 -12.51 29.30 -5.93
C ASN A 386 -12.74 30.59 -6.72
N VAL A 387 -12.07 31.68 -6.33
CA VAL A 387 -12.26 33.01 -6.90
C VAL A 387 -11.61 33.15 -8.27
N TYR A 388 -10.46 32.50 -8.52
CA TYR A 388 -9.70 32.71 -9.75
C TYR A 388 -9.64 31.49 -10.67
N VAL A 389 -9.75 30.26 -10.15
CA VAL A 389 -9.64 29.05 -10.99
C VAL A 389 -11.01 28.49 -11.38
N TYR A 390 -11.99 28.51 -10.49
CA TYR A 390 -13.32 27.95 -10.79
C TYR A 390 -14.36 28.97 -11.28
N SER A 391 -14.12 30.26 -11.09
CA SER A 391 -14.96 31.34 -11.61
C SER A 391 -14.85 31.46 -13.14
N GLU A 392 -13.66 31.27 -13.72
CA GLU A 392 -13.41 31.39 -15.16
C GLU A 392 -14.00 30.24 -16.00
N VAL A 393 -14.27 29.07 -15.39
CA VAL A 393 -14.81 27.88 -16.10
C VAL A 393 -16.34 27.94 -16.25
N SER A 394 -16.97 29.04 -15.83
CA SER A 394 -18.43 29.26 -15.90
C SER A 394 -18.87 30.20 -17.04
N ASN A 395 -17.95 30.60 -17.93
CA ASN A 395 -18.25 31.34 -19.16
C ASN A 395 -18.05 30.48 -20.42
#